data_AF-A0A926YKC3-F1
#
_entry.id   AF-A0A926YKC3-F1
#
_cell.length_a   1.000
_cell.length_b   1.000
_cell.length_c   1.000
_cell.angle_alpha   90.00
_cell.angle_beta   90.00
_cell.angle_gamma   90.00
#
_symmetry.space_group_name_H-M   'P 1'
#
loop_
_entity.id
_entity.type
_entity.pdbx_description
1 polymer ?
#
loop_
_entity_poly.entity_id
_entity_poly.type
_entity_poly.pdbx_seq_one_letter_code
_entity_poly.pdbx_strand_id
1 'polypeptide(L)'
;MSDATAIESAVGLSFHDQALLWQSLTRPTYARYLGTPEAHNEWLAVFGDALLDLIVLESLYGIYGNQSGKGFLSSERDRLVMNAHLEQLAAKIRLSELIRVTSEDDQISQKEITNAFEALLAAVYLDQGLEIAQNWYVSHFLNASQPQPKPQQAIDRSLPTSNLEAIETAINYTFSDKALLQAAITERSYAVTGPKPEDHNEGLALLGDALLDFIVLEYLYQRRGRRDRGTLSVSRDKLVNDPLLEVIACELGLEKFIRHVGMVGPKNLTDGVEALLASIYFDRGLGAARDWFFKHLPTEVLSQVEQQFYQESSPTQVESLGATVGADYRKLEAFLSQGHWQAADLETREVLLQVIGRVDYLPGPAIDTFDCEALQAIDQLWVHYSEGRFGFSVQVKLLQAVEADWERFGDRVGWRINQVWQPGGDRRYSLQAPEGHLPSAAIRAAGKGPKARKRILNRFEVCTLAGNEHHDQRS
;
A
#
# COMPACT_ATOMS: atom_id res chain seq x y z
N MET A 1 2.30 -26.59 7.03
CA MET A 1 2.99 -25.31 6.77
C MET A 1 4.07 -25.60 5.75
N SER A 2 3.90 -25.14 4.51
CA SER A 2 4.98 -25.19 3.53
C SER A 2 6.13 -24.34 4.07
N ASP A 3 7.34 -24.87 3.97
CA ASP A 3 8.56 -24.18 4.35
C ASP A 3 8.77 -23.02 3.38
N ALA A 4 8.89 -21.78 3.88
CA ALA A 4 9.13 -20.62 3.03
C ALA A 4 10.40 -20.78 2.19
N THR A 5 11.37 -21.55 2.71
CA THR A 5 12.61 -21.91 2.01
C THR A 5 12.35 -22.56 0.64
N ALA A 6 11.27 -23.35 0.49
CA ALA A 6 10.93 -23.97 -0.78
C ALA A 6 10.42 -22.95 -1.81
N ILE A 7 9.66 -21.95 -1.35
CA ILE A 7 9.14 -20.86 -2.19
C ILE A 7 10.29 -19.94 -2.60
N GLU A 8 11.12 -19.52 -1.64
CA GLU A 8 12.30 -18.69 -1.89
C GLU A 8 13.28 -19.36 -2.86
N SER A 9 13.46 -20.69 -2.74
CA SER A 9 14.26 -21.46 -3.68
C SER A 9 13.67 -21.50 -5.10
N ALA A 10 12.33 -21.51 -5.23
CA ALA A 10 11.67 -21.48 -6.53
C ALA A 10 11.70 -20.08 -7.16
N VAL A 11 11.60 -19.04 -6.34
CA VAL A 11 11.64 -17.62 -6.73
C VAL A 11 13.07 -17.17 -7.02
N GLY A 12 14.08 -17.79 -6.39
CA GLY A 12 15.48 -17.40 -6.51
C GLY A 12 15.88 -16.22 -5.60
N LEU A 13 15.05 -15.88 -4.61
CA LEU A 13 15.28 -14.79 -3.66
C LEU A 13 14.84 -15.18 -2.25
N SER A 14 15.62 -14.78 -1.25
CA SER A 14 15.21 -14.81 0.17
C SER A 14 14.46 -13.53 0.54
N PHE A 15 13.47 -13.63 1.42
CA PHE A 15 12.67 -12.53 1.94
C PHE A 15 13.02 -12.20 3.40
N HIS A 16 13.12 -10.91 3.73
CA HIS A 16 13.24 -10.47 5.12
C HIS A 16 11.88 -10.52 5.84
N ASP A 17 10.82 -10.08 5.16
CA ASP A 17 9.44 -10.19 5.61
C ASP A 17 8.69 -11.33 4.91
N GLN A 18 8.68 -12.48 5.58
CA GLN A 18 7.94 -13.66 5.16
C GLN A 18 6.44 -13.42 5.05
N ALA A 19 5.87 -12.47 5.79
CA ALA A 19 4.44 -12.19 5.71
C ALA A 19 4.06 -11.57 4.35
N LEU A 20 4.95 -10.78 3.74
CA LEU A 20 4.74 -10.24 2.39
C LEU A 20 4.79 -11.35 1.33
N LEU A 21 5.74 -12.28 1.45
CA LEU A 21 5.82 -13.45 0.57
C LEU A 21 4.56 -14.31 0.66
N TRP A 22 4.08 -14.59 1.87
CA TRP A 22 2.85 -15.36 2.03
C TRP A 22 1.61 -14.60 1.56
N GLN A 23 1.57 -13.28 1.76
CA GLN A 23 0.46 -12.47 1.30
C GLN A 23 0.39 -12.45 -0.23
N SER A 24 1.51 -12.33 -0.95
CA SER A 24 1.51 -12.30 -2.42
C SER A 24 0.96 -13.58 -3.05
N LEU A 25 1.09 -14.71 -2.35
CA LEU A 25 0.57 -16.02 -2.75
C LEU A 25 -0.84 -16.32 -2.20
N THR A 26 -1.47 -15.40 -1.47
CA THR A 26 -2.78 -15.60 -0.84
C THR A 26 -3.92 -15.00 -1.69
N ARG A 27 -4.74 -15.85 -2.33
CA ARG A 27 -5.92 -15.41 -3.08
C ARG A 27 -7.09 -15.01 -2.16
N PRO A 28 -8.05 -14.17 -2.62
CA PRO A 28 -9.17 -13.72 -1.79
C PRO A 28 -10.02 -14.83 -1.16
N THR A 29 -10.28 -15.90 -1.89
CA THR A 29 -11.07 -17.04 -1.36
C THR A 29 -10.37 -17.72 -0.19
N TYR A 30 -9.05 -17.89 -0.29
CA TYR A 30 -8.24 -18.48 0.78
C TYR A 30 -8.09 -17.54 1.98
N ALA A 31 -7.95 -16.23 1.75
CA ALA A 31 -7.93 -15.21 2.80
C ALA A 31 -9.24 -15.22 3.63
N ARG A 32 -10.39 -15.31 2.95
CA ARG A 32 -11.70 -15.48 3.61
C ARG A 32 -11.81 -16.78 4.40
N TYR A 33 -11.32 -17.88 3.84
CA TYR A 33 -11.30 -19.18 4.52
C TYR A 33 -10.52 -19.14 5.85
N LEU A 34 -9.42 -18.37 5.91
CA LEU A 34 -8.65 -18.16 7.13
C LEU A 34 -9.26 -17.15 8.11
N GLY A 35 -10.38 -16.51 7.78
CA GLY A 35 -10.99 -15.46 8.59
C GLY A 35 -10.21 -14.14 8.57
N THR A 36 -9.35 -13.93 7.58
CA THR A 36 -8.57 -12.69 7.37
C THR A 36 -8.81 -12.17 5.95
N PRO A 37 -10.04 -11.77 5.59
CA PRO A 37 -10.42 -11.43 4.21
C PRO A 37 -9.55 -10.33 3.59
N GLU A 38 -8.95 -9.45 4.40
CA GLU A 38 -8.06 -8.37 3.99
C GLU A 38 -6.63 -8.81 3.66
N ALA A 39 -6.21 -10.01 4.10
CA ALA A 39 -4.85 -10.52 3.92
C ALA A 39 -4.63 -11.21 2.55
N HIS A 40 -5.32 -10.75 1.51
CA HIS A 40 -5.19 -11.26 0.14
C HIS A 40 -4.16 -10.46 -0.68
N ASN A 41 -3.82 -11.00 -1.86
CA ASN A 41 -2.79 -10.47 -2.75
C ASN A 41 -3.25 -9.38 -3.72
N GLU A 42 -4.55 -9.19 -3.96
CA GLU A 42 -5.01 -8.30 -5.05
C GLU A 42 -4.51 -6.86 -4.97
N TRP A 43 -4.24 -6.37 -3.76
CA TRP A 43 -3.63 -5.06 -3.55
C TRP A 43 -2.19 -5.01 -4.01
N LEU A 44 -1.41 -6.02 -3.61
CA LEU A 44 -0.05 -6.20 -4.07
C LEU A 44 -0.03 -6.40 -5.59
N ALA A 45 -1.05 -7.05 -6.17
CA ALA A 45 -1.17 -7.21 -7.61
C ALA A 45 -1.34 -5.86 -8.33
N VAL A 46 -2.26 -5.00 -7.88
CA VAL A 46 -2.44 -3.66 -8.48
C VAL A 46 -1.17 -2.82 -8.38
N PHE A 47 -0.50 -2.85 -7.23
CA PHE A 47 0.75 -2.13 -7.06
C PHE A 47 1.89 -2.73 -7.91
N GLY A 48 1.94 -4.06 -7.99
CA GLY A 48 2.93 -4.81 -8.75
C GLY A 48 2.77 -4.67 -10.26
N ASP A 49 1.54 -4.48 -10.74
CA ASP A 49 1.22 -4.15 -12.14
C ASP A 49 1.87 -2.82 -12.56
N ALA A 50 1.67 -1.77 -11.76
CA ALA A 50 2.32 -0.47 -12.01
C ALA A 50 3.86 -0.54 -11.92
N LEU A 51 4.39 -1.32 -10.96
CA LEU A 51 5.83 -1.56 -10.86
C LEU A 51 6.36 -2.33 -12.08
N LEU A 52 5.63 -3.35 -12.53
CA LEU A 52 5.99 -4.13 -13.71
C LEU A 52 6.04 -3.25 -14.95
N ASP A 53 5.03 -2.40 -15.15
CA ASP A 53 4.99 -1.43 -16.26
C ASP A 53 6.19 -0.50 -16.24
N LEU A 54 6.56 0.04 -15.07
CA LEU A 54 7.75 0.88 -14.89
C LEU A 54 9.03 0.13 -15.28
N ILE A 55 9.23 -1.09 -14.76
CA ILE A 55 10.44 -1.89 -15.03
C ILE A 55 10.55 -2.25 -16.52
N VAL A 56 9.43 -2.66 -17.14
CA VAL A 56 9.38 -3.02 -18.55
C VAL A 56 9.66 -1.80 -19.43
N LEU A 57 9.00 -0.67 -19.17
CA LEU A 57 9.22 0.56 -19.94
C LEU A 57 10.63 1.11 -19.76
N GLU A 58 11.19 1.06 -18.56
CA GLU A 58 12.58 1.47 -18.30
C GLU A 58 13.56 0.59 -19.11
N SER A 59 13.35 -0.73 -19.09
CA SER A 59 14.15 -1.67 -19.86
C SER A 59 14.05 -1.40 -21.37
N LEU A 60 12.85 -1.23 -21.90
CA LEU A 60 12.62 -0.92 -23.31
C LEU A 60 13.22 0.44 -23.70
N TYR A 61 13.07 1.46 -22.87
CA TYR A 61 13.63 2.77 -23.10
C TYR A 61 15.16 2.73 -23.10
N GLY A 62 15.79 1.96 -22.20
CA GLY A 62 17.25 1.76 -22.22
C GLY A 62 17.78 1.06 -23.47
N ILE A 63 16.95 0.22 -24.12
CA ILE A 63 17.32 -0.52 -25.34
C ILE A 63 17.11 0.31 -26.61
N TYR A 64 15.93 0.90 -26.74
CA TYR A 64 15.47 1.54 -27.97
C TYR A 64 15.55 3.08 -27.93
N GLY A 65 15.62 3.66 -26.74
CA GLY A 65 15.47 5.11 -26.54
C GLY A 65 14.21 5.63 -27.23
N ASN A 66 14.34 6.78 -27.87
CA ASN A 66 13.28 7.39 -28.67
C ASN A 66 13.26 6.94 -30.13
N GLN A 67 14.20 6.09 -30.59
CA GLN A 67 14.38 5.77 -32.01
C GLN A 67 13.15 5.12 -32.65
N SER A 68 12.35 4.43 -31.84
CA SER A 68 11.17 3.68 -32.31
C SER A 68 9.85 4.41 -32.02
N GLY A 69 9.88 5.55 -31.33
CA GLY A 69 8.70 6.36 -30.97
C GLY A 69 7.78 5.75 -29.89
N LYS A 70 6.88 6.57 -29.34
CA LYS A 70 5.96 6.18 -28.24
C LYS A 70 5.09 4.95 -28.57
N GLY A 71 4.58 4.87 -29.80
CA GLY A 71 3.69 3.78 -30.21
C GLY A 71 4.35 2.40 -30.21
N PHE A 72 5.63 2.32 -30.55
CA PHE A 72 6.38 1.07 -30.48
C PHE A 72 6.60 0.64 -29.04
N LEU A 73 7.10 1.55 -28.18
CA LEU A 73 7.35 1.26 -26.77
C LEU A 73 6.07 0.81 -26.04
N SER A 74 4.95 1.50 -26.30
CA SER A 74 3.63 1.14 -25.79
C SER A 74 3.22 -0.27 -26.23
N SER A 75 3.36 -0.58 -27.53
CA SER A 75 2.97 -1.88 -28.07
C SER A 75 3.82 -3.03 -27.51
N GLU A 76 5.12 -2.79 -27.32
CA GLU A 76 6.04 -3.79 -26.79
C GLU A 76 5.86 -3.99 -25.27
N ARG A 77 5.58 -2.92 -24.52
CA ARG A 77 5.13 -3.02 -23.12
C ARG A 77 3.87 -3.88 -23.04
N ASP A 78 2.82 -3.55 -23.79
CA ASP A 78 1.55 -4.30 -23.77
C ASP A 78 1.77 -5.78 -24.07
N ARG A 79 2.70 -6.09 -24.98
CA ARG A 79 3.09 -7.46 -25.31
C ARG A 79 3.76 -8.19 -24.14
N LEU A 80 4.57 -7.48 -23.35
CA LEU A 80 5.33 -8.04 -22.25
C LEU A 80 4.51 -8.16 -20.95
N VAL A 81 3.54 -7.27 -20.73
CA VAL A 81 2.70 -7.27 -19.52
C VAL A 81 1.35 -7.96 -19.71
N MET A 82 0.99 -8.39 -20.92
CA MET A 82 -0.28 -9.10 -21.13
C MET A 82 -0.39 -10.40 -20.30
N ASN A 83 -1.60 -10.69 -19.82
CA ASN A 83 -1.87 -11.84 -18.95
C ASN A 83 -1.31 -13.18 -19.49
N ALA A 84 -1.45 -13.42 -20.79
CA ALA A 84 -0.98 -14.66 -21.42
C ALA A 84 0.56 -14.80 -21.36
N HIS A 85 1.30 -13.69 -21.43
CA HIS A 85 2.75 -13.71 -21.29
C HIS A 85 3.15 -13.85 -19.82
N LEU A 86 2.47 -13.15 -18.90
CA LEU A 86 2.73 -13.29 -17.46
C LEU A 86 2.49 -14.71 -16.95
N GLU A 87 1.47 -15.40 -17.45
CA GLU A 87 1.26 -16.82 -17.14
C GLU A 87 2.43 -17.72 -17.59
N GLN A 88 3.01 -17.44 -18.77
CA GLN A 88 4.20 -18.15 -19.25
C GLN A 88 5.43 -17.86 -18.37
N LEU A 89 5.59 -16.62 -17.89
CA LEU A 89 6.66 -16.26 -16.96
C LEU A 89 6.46 -16.93 -15.59
N ALA A 90 5.24 -16.91 -15.07
CA ALA A 90 4.86 -17.58 -13.82
C ALA A 90 5.13 -19.09 -13.86
N ALA A 91 4.94 -19.73 -15.02
CA ALA A 91 5.25 -21.15 -15.20
C ALA A 91 6.75 -21.46 -15.03
N LYS A 92 7.66 -20.53 -15.35
CA LYS A 92 9.12 -20.72 -15.19
C LYS A 92 9.52 -20.94 -13.73
N ILE A 93 8.79 -20.35 -12.79
CA ILE A 93 9.01 -20.50 -11.34
C ILE A 93 7.95 -21.40 -10.68
N ARG A 94 7.14 -22.11 -11.49
CA ARG A 94 6.05 -22.98 -11.02
C ARG A 94 5.09 -22.28 -10.06
N LEU A 95 4.81 -20.99 -10.30
CA LEU A 95 4.07 -20.13 -9.35
C LEU A 95 2.68 -20.69 -8.99
N SER A 96 2.00 -21.33 -9.95
CA SER A 96 0.68 -21.92 -9.73
C SER A 96 0.65 -22.94 -8.59
N GLU A 97 1.74 -23.66 -8.36
CA GLU A 97 1.87 -24.63 -7.28
C GLU A 97 2.14 -23.99 -5.91
N LEU A 98 2.52 -22.70 -5.90
CA LEU A 98 2.86 -21.95 -4.69
C LEU A 98 1.67 -21.11 -4.18
N ILE A 99 0.67 -20.87 -5.03
CA ILE A 99 -0.55 -20.14 -4.65
C ILE A 99 -1.36 -20.94 -3.64
N ARG A 100 -1.80 -20.25 -2.58
CA ARG A 100 -2.55 -20.87 -1.48
C ARG A 100 -4.02 -21.03 -1.85
N VAL A 101 -4.51 -22.26 -1.79
CA VAL A 101 -5.87 -22.68 -2.14
C VAL A 101 -6.54 -23.41 -0.98
N THR A 102 -7.87 -23.47 -0.97
CA THR A 102 -8.63 -24.06 0.15
C THR A 102 -8.70 -25.58 0.08
N SER A 103 -8.61 -26.14 -1.13
CA SER A 103 -8.58 -27.58 -1.39
C SER A 103 -7.62 -27.90 -2.55
N GLU A 104 -7.16 -29.14 -2.66
CA GLU A 104 -6.30 -29.59 -3.77
C GLU A 104 -7.01 -29.57 -5.13
N ASP A 105 -8.35 -29.59 -5.13
CA ASP A 105 -9.19 -29.55 -6.34
C ASP A 105 -9.52 -28.11 -6.78
N ASP A 106 -9.11 -27.09 -6.02
CA ASP A 106 -9.37 -25.68 -6.34
C ASP A 106 -8.61 -25.27 -7.62
N GLN A 107 -9.36 -25.03 -8.69
CA GLN A 107 -8.78 -24.48 -9.91
C GLN A 107 -8.34 -23.03 -9.69
N ILE A 108 -7.17 -22.71 -10.24
CA ILE A 108 -6.59 -21.36 -10.25
C ILE A 108 -6.77 -20.82 -11.66
N SER A 109 -7.44 -19.68 -11.78
CA SER A 109 -7.62 -19.02 -13.08
C SER A 109 -6.35 -18.32 -13.55
N GLN A 110 -6.24 -18.07 -14.86
CA GLN A 110 -5.13 -17.27 -15.43
C GLN A 110 -4.98 -15.92 -14.70
N LYS A 111 -6.09 -15.23 -14.41
CA LYS A 111 -6.03 -13.93 -13.71
C LYS A 111 -5.48 -14.05 -12.29
N GLU A 112 -5.70 -15.16 -11.62
CA GLU A 112 -5.14 -15.37 -10.27
C GLU A 112 -3.65 -15.70 -10.30
N ILE A 113 -3.18 -16.38 -11.35
CA ILE A 113 -1.75 -16.58 -11.60
C ILE A 113 -1.07 -15.24 -11.88
N THR A 114 -1.65 -14.41 -12.75
CA THR A 114 -1.06 -13.10 -13.08
C THR A 114 -1.10 -12.14 -11.90
N ASN A 115 -2.20 -12.11 -11.15
CA ASN A 115 -2.26 -11.35 -9.89
C ASN A 115 -1.19 -11.81 -8.89
N ALA A 116 -0.97 -13.12 -8.73
CA ALA A 116 0.06 -13.62 -7.83
C ALA A 116 1.47 -13.25 -8.31
N PHE A 117 1.70 -13.21 -9.62
CA PHE A 117 2.98 -12.81 -10.21
C PHE A 117 3.26 -11.32 -9.98
N GLU A 118 2.30 -10.45 -10.27
CA GLU A 118 2.35 -9.01 -9.99
C GLU A 118 2.56 -8.78 -8.49
N ALA A 119 1.78 -9.46 -7.65
CA ALA A 119 1.87 -9.35 -6.19
C ALA A 119 3.23 -9.81 -5.65
N LEU A 120 3.84 -10.82 -6.25
CA LEU A 120 5.17 -11.29 -5.87
C LEU A 120 6.23 -10.23 -6.18
N LEU A 121 6.16 -9.60 -7.36
CA LEU A 121 7.06 -8.50 -7.73
C LEU A 121 6.92 -7.32 -6.76
N ALA A 122 5.69 -6.93 -6.41
CA ALA A 122 5.42 -5.93 -5.38
C ALA A 122 5.98 -6.34 -4.01
N ALA A 123 5.85 -7.60 -3.63
CA ALA A 123 6.41 -8.09 -2.36
C ALA A 123 7.94 -7.99 -2.33
N VAL A 124 8.64 -8.32 -3.42
CA VAL A 124 10.10 -8.12 -3.53
C VAL A 124 10.46 -6.65 -3.36
N TYR A 125 9.73 -5.75 -4.01
CA TYR A 125 9.95 -4.30 -3.87
C TYR A 125 9.75 -3.81 -2.44
N LEU A 126 8.63 -4.19 -1.80
CA LEU A 126 8.32 -3.74 -0.44
C LEU A 126 9.30 -4.30 0.59
N ASP A 127 9.87 -5.48 0.34
CA ASP A 127 10.83 -6.13 1.21
C ASP A 127 12.27 -5.61 1.04
N GLN A 128 12.68 -5.30 -0.19
CA GLN A 128 14.10 -5.10 -0.55
C GLN A 128 14.40 -3.89 -1.44
N GLY A 129 13.38 -3.18 -1.93
CA GLY A 129 13.49 -1.96 -2.72
C GLY A 129 13.55 -2.17 -4.24
N LEU A 130 13.54 -1.04 -4.97
CA LEU A 130 13.41 -0.98 -6.43
C LEU A 130 14.50 -1.74 -7.18
N GLU A 131 15.76 -1.54 -6.79
CA GLU A 131 16.92 -2.11 -7.49
C GLU A 131 16.88 -3.65 -7.47
N ILE A 132 16.52 -4.25 -6.33
CA ILE A 132 16.42 -5.70 -6.20
C ILE A 132 15.24 -6.24 -7.01
N ALA A 133 14.07 -5.57 -6.97
CA ALA A 133 12.92 -5.97 -7.77
C ALA A 133 13.18 -5.90 -9.29
N GLN A 134 13.82 -4.82 -9.75
CA GLN A 134 14.28 -4.65 -11.13
C GLN A 134 15.23 -5.76 -11.55
N ASN A 135 16.33 -5.93 -10.79
CA ASN A 135 17.35 -6.92 -11.10
C ASN A 135 16.78 -8.34 -11.13
N TRP A 136 15.91 -8.67 -10.16
CA TRP A 136 15.22 -9.95 -10.13
C TRP A 136 14.38 -10.16 -11.39
N TYR A 137 13.49 -9.22 -11.72
CA TYR A 137 12.62 -9.35 -12.88
C TYR A 137 13.41 -9.47 -14.19
N VAL A 138 14.38 -8.57 -14.40
CA VAL A 138 15.20 -8.53 -15.62
C VAL A 138 16.00 -9.82 -15.77
N SER A 139 16.68 -10.28 -14.71
CA SER A 139 17.55 -11.46 -14.78
C SER A 139 16.78 -12.78 -14.93
N HIS A 140 15.58 -12.89 -14.36
CA HIS A 140 14.82 -14.14 -14.36
C HIS A 140 13.86 -14.25 -15.56
N PHE A 141 13.35 -13.12 -16.07
CA PHE A 141 12.26 -13.12 -17.03
C PHE A 141 12.56 -12.44 -18.35
N LEU A 142 13.40 -11.39 -18.37
CA LEU A 142 13.83 -10.75 -19.63
C LEU A 142 15.02 -11.51 -20.22
N ASN A 143 14.88 -11.97 -21.47
CA ASN A 143 15.88 -12.81 -22.15
C ASN A 143 17.17 -12.02 -22.46
N ALA A 144 18.33 -12.69 -22.32
CA ALA A 144 19.64 -12.20 -22.79
C ALA A 144 19.72 -11.95 -24.31
N SER A 145 18.72 -12.41 -25.08
CA SER A 145 18.60 -12.18 -26.53
C SER A 145 18.00 -10.82 -26.88
N GLN A 146 17.37 -10.11 -25.93
CA GLN A 146 17.05 -8.71 -26.15
C GLN A 146 18.36 -7.91 -26.18
N PRO A 147 18.47 -6.88 -27.04
CA PRO A 147 19.69 -6.07 -27.08
C PRO A 147 19.96 -5.56 -25.67
N GLN A 148 21.20 -5.65 -25.20
CA GLN A 148 21.57 -5.04 -23.92
C GLN A 148 21.25 -3.54 -23.98
N PRO A 149 20.73 -2.94 -22.90
CA PRO A 149 20.46 -1.51 -22.86
C PRO A 149 21.72 -0.78 -23.31
N LYS A 150 21.58 0.02 -24.37
CA LYS A 150 22.72 0.80 -24.84
C LYS A 150 22.96 1.88 -23.80
N PRO A 151 24.22 2.23 -23.48
CA PRO A 151 24.48 3.45 -22.72
C PRO A 151 23.69 4.56 -23.39
N GLN A 152 22.88 5.31 -22.62
CA GLN A 152 22.02 6.37 -23.12
C GLN A 152 22.77 7.12 -24.21
N GLN A 153 22.26 7.07 -25.45
CA GLN A 153 22.83 7.89 -26.51
C GLN A 153 22.79 9.32 -26.00
N ALA A 154 23.97 9.95 -25.96
CA ALA A 154 24.14 11.27 -25.38
C ALA A 154 23.14 12.21 -26.04
N ILE A 155 22.12 12.60 -25.26
CA ILE A 155 21.17 13.65 -25.59
C ILE A 155 21.98 14.84 -26.09
N ASP A 156 21.55 15.47 -27.17
CA ASP A 156 22.34 16.49 -27.84
C ASP A 156 22.69 17.68 -26.94
N ARG A 157 23.93 17.68 -26.46
CA ARG A 157 24.53 18.78 -25.70
C ARG A 157 24.72 20.06 -26.54
N SER A 158 24.47 20.01 -27.85
CA SER A 158 24.56 21.16 -28.76
C SER A 158 23.24 21.91 -28.98
N LEU A 159 22.15 21.47 -28.33
CA LEU A 159 20.89 22.19 -28.35
C LEU A 159 21.09 23.62 -27.80
N PRO A 160 20.57 24.67 -28.49
CA PRO A 160 20.70 26.04 -28.02
C PRO A 160 20.19 26.14 -26.58
N THR A 161 20.96 26.80 -25.72
CA THR A 161 20.53 27.11 -24.36
C THR A 161 19.29 28.00 -24.43
N SER A 162 18.10 27.38 -24.39
CA SER A 162 17.03 27.91 -23.55
C SER A 162 17.65 28.27 -22.19
N ASN A 163 17.13 29.28 -21.52
CA ASN A 163 17.66 29.65 -20.20
C ASN A 163 17.35 28.52 -19.20
N LEU A 164 18.18 27.46 -19.19
CA LEU A 164 17.98 26.24 -18.42
C LEU A 164 17.90 26.58 -16.94
N GLU A 165 18.66 27.57 -16.49
CA GLU A 165 18.59 28.10 -15.12
C GLU A 165 17.20 28.66 -14.80
N ALA A 166 16.56 29.36 -15.74
CA ALA A 166 15.19 29.85 -15.55
C ALA A 166 14.18 28.69 -15.49
N ILE A 167 14.37 27.64 -16.30
CA ILE A 167 13.51 26.44 -16.24
C ILE A 167 13.69 25.74 -14.90
N GLU A 168 14.93 25.47 -14.49
CA GLU A 168 15.29 24.83 -13.22
C GLU A 168 14.75 25.61 -12.00
N THR A 169 14.79 26.94 -12.09
CA THR A 169 14.17 27.82 -11.10
C THR A 169 12.65 27.62 -11.07
N ALA A 170 11.99 27.59 -12.23
CA ALA A 170 10.54 27.42 -12.32
C ALA A 170 10.07 26.05 -11.81
N ILE A 171 10.76 24.97 -12.20
CA ILE A 171 10.45 23.60 -11.73
C ILE A 171 10.98 23.28 -10.34
N ASN A 172 11.70 24.23 -9.71
CA ASN A 172 12.28 24.11 -8.38
C ASN A 172 13.13 22.83 -8.22
N TYR A 173 13.96 22.56 -9.24
CA TYR A 173 14.86 21.40 -9.32
C TYR A 173 16.09 21.74 -10.17
N THR A 174 17.27 21.35 -9.72
CA THR A 174 18.53 21.54 -10.46
C THR A 174 19.08 20.21 -10.93
N PHE A 175 19.09 19.99 -12.24
CA PHE A 175 19.62 18.82 -12.90
C PHE A 175 21.14 18.76 -12.81
N SER A 176 21.64 17.55 -12.53
CA SER A 176 23.06 17.22 -12.66
C SER A 176 23.41 17.02 -14.13
N ASP A 177 22.57 16.29 -14.87
CA ASP A 177 22.63 16.20 -16.32
C ASP A 177 21.59 17.12 -16.99
N LYS A 178 22.05 18.26 -17.49
CA LYS A 178 21.22 19.24 -18.21
C LYS A 178 20.60 18.70 -19.48
N ALA A 179 21.17 17.63 -20.06
CA ALA A 179 20.65 17.04 -21.26
C ALA A 179 19.30 16.36 -21.01
N LEU A 180 19.09 15.76 -19.83
CA LEU A 180 17.79 15.21 -19.42
C LEU A 180 16.70 16.28 -19.43
N LEU A 181 16.98 17.45 -18.86
CA LEU A 181 16.06 18.60 -18.90
C LEU A 181 15.76 19.04 -20.34
N GLN A 182 16.79 19.15 -21.17
CA GLN A 182 16.62 19.52 -22.57
C GLN A 182 15.74 18.52 -23.34
N ALA A 183 15.92 17.22 -23.11
CA ALA A 183 15.07 16.20 -23.71
C ALA A 183 13.62 16.32 -23.22
N ALA A 184 13.39 16.48 -21.91
CA ALA A 184 12.06 16.56 -21.30
C ALA A 184 11.19 17.68 -21.90
N ILE A 185 11.81 18.84 -22.16
CA ILE A 185 11.13 20.02 -22.72
C ILE A 185 11.19 20.09 -24.26
N THR A 186 11.69 19.07 -24.96
CA THR A 186 11.72 19.05 -26.42
C THR A 186 10.58 18.20 -26.96
N GLU A 187 9.56 18.85 -27.48
CA GLU A 187 8.42 18.15 -28.10
C GLU A 187 8.79 17.65 -29.51
N ARG A 188 8.16 16.56 -29.94
CA ARG A 188 8.48 15.87 -31.19
C ARG A 188 8.41 16.77 -32.42
N SER A 189 7.41 17.64 -32.54
CA SER A 189 7.30 18.58 -33.67
C SER A 189 8.51 19.50 -33.81
N TYR A 190 9.20 19.82 -32.70
CA TYR A 190 10.45 20.55 -32.74
C TYR A 190 11.61 19.64 -33.14
N ALA A 191 11.78 18.49 -32.46
CA ALA A 191 12.90 17.58 -32.70
C ALA A 191 13.01 17.15 -34.16
N VAL A 192 11.90 16.83 -34.81
CA VAL A 192 11.89 16.34 -36.20
C VAL A 192 12.37 17.36 -37.23
N THR A 193 12.45 18.64 -36.87
CA THR A 193 13.00 19.70 -37.72
C THR A 193 14.51 19.90 -37.54
N GLY A 194 15.08 19.32 -36.50
CA GLY A 194 16.48 19.42 -36.14
C GLY A 194 17.36 18.30 -36.73
N PRO A 195 18.67 18.32 -36.43
CA PRO A 195 19.62 17.33 -36.91
C PRO A 195 19.47 15.95 -36.24
N LYS A 196 18.73 15.88 -35.11
CA LYS A 196 18.49 14.67 -34.31
C LYS A 196 16.99 14.53 -34.02
N PRO A 197 16.21 14.00 -34.97
CA PRO A 197 14.76 13.85 -34.84
C PRO A 197 14.32 12.94 -33.68
N GLU A 198 15.21 12.11 -33.16
CA GLU A 198 15.00 11.22 -32.01
C GLU A 198 15.11 11.92 -30.63
N ASP A 199 15.64 13.14 -30.56
CA ASP A 199 15.80 13.87 -29.29
C ASP A 199 14.50 14.59 -28.88
N HIS A 200 13.43 13.81 -28.68
CA HIS A 200 12.11 14.27 -28.24
C HIS A 200 11.67 13.64 -26.92
N ASN A 201 10.68 14.24 -26.26
CA ASN A 201 10.24 13.84 -24.93
C ASN A 201 9.30 12.64 -24.88
N GLU A 202 8.73 12.16 -25.99
CA GLU A 202 7.64 11.17 -25.96
C GLU A 202 7.97 9.86 -25.20
N GLY A 203 9.20 9.34 -25.30
CA GLY A 203 9.60 8.13 -24.57
C GLY A 203 9.78 8.39 -23.08
N LEU A 204 10.29 9.57 -22.71
CA LEU A 204 10.35 10.02 -21.31
C LEU A 204 8.95 10.23 -20.75
N ALA A 205 8.02 10.79 -21.53
CA ALA A 205 6.63 10.97 -21.12
C ALA A 205 5.97 9.62 -20.85
N LEU A 206 6.15 8.64 -21.73
CA LEU A 206 5.61 7.29 -21.52
C LEU A 206 6.17 6.62 -20.25
N LEU A 207 7.47 6.77 -19.99
CA LEU A 207 8.07 6.27 -18.75
C LEU A 207 7.57 7.04 -17.52
N GLY A 208 7.42 8.36 -17.66
CA GLY A 208 6.95 9.27 -16.64
C GLY A 208 5.52 8.98 -16.19
N ASP A 209 4.65 8.63 -17.12
CA ASP A 209 3.28 8.17 -16.87
C ASP A 209 3.27 6.91 -15.99
N ALA A 210 4.03 5.88 -16.36
CA ALA A 210 4.15 4.66 -15.55
C ALA A 210 4.80 4.91 -14.18
N LEU A 211 5.83 5.76 -14.13
CA LEU A 211 6.46 6.18 -12.88
C LEU A 211 5.50 6.95 -11.98
N LEU A 212 4.66 7.82 -12.55
CA LEU A 212 3.65 8.58 -11.83
C LEU A 212 2.61 7.64 -11.21
N ASP A 213 2.07 6.71 -12.00
CA ASP A 213 1.13 5.70 -11.50
C ASP A 213 1.75 4.89 -10.35
N PHE A 214 3.01 4.47 -10.50
CA PHE A 214 3.73 3.75 -9.46
C PHE A 214 3.92 4.57 -8.17
N ILE A 215 4.41 5.81 -8.26
CA ILE A 215 4.64 6.68 -7.09
C ILE A 215 3.33 6.99 -6.37
N VAL A 216 2.25 7.24 -7.10
CA VAL A 216 0.94 7.48 -6.53
C VAL A 216 0.40 6.22 -5.86
N LEU A 217 0.47 5.05 -6.50
CA LEU A 217 0.02 3.80 -5.90
C LEU A 217 0.85 3.42 -4.66
N GLU A 218 2.17 3.66 -4.67
CA GLU A 218 3.02 3.50 -3.50
C GLU A 218 2.54 4.39 -2.34
N TYR A 219 2.29 5.67 -2.61
CA TYR A 219 1.78 6.60 -1.62
C TYR A 219 0.44 6.15 -1.03
N LEU A 220 -0.49 5.76 -1.91
CA LEU A 220 -1.81 5.28 -1.50
C LEU A 220 -1.72 4.00 -0.65
N TYR A 221 -0.82 3.09 -1.02
CA TYR A 221 -0.52 1.88 -0.27
C TYR A 221 0.00 2.18 1.14
N GLN A 222 0.98 3.08 1.24
CA GLN A 222 1.56 3.47 2.53
C GLN A 222 0.55 4.17 3.44
N ARG A 223 -0.42 4.91 2.89
CA ARG A 223 -1.42 5.68 3.68
C ARG A 223 -2.66 4.88 4.07
N ARG A 224 -3.17 3.96 3.24
CA ARG A 224 -4.38 3.17 3.55
C ARG A 224 -4.11 1.86 4.27
N GLY A 225 -2.89 1.33 4.19
CA GLY A 225 -2.61 -0.05 4.59
C GLY A 225 -3.33 -1.08 3.70
N ARG A 226 -3.42 -2.33 4.17
CA ARG A 226 -3.88 -3.51 3.40
C ARG A 226 -5.41 -3.61 3.23
N ARG A 227 -6.13 -2.58 2.75
CA ARG A 227 -7.62 -2.60 2.71
C ARG A 227 -8.26 -2.25 1.36
N ASP A 228 -9.12 -3.13 0.84
CA ASP A 228 -10.07 -3.01 -0.30
C ASP A 228 -9.62 -2.34 -1.62
N ARG A 229 -9.43 -3.19 -2.64
CA ARG A 229 -8.93 -2.89 -3.98
C ARG A 229 -9.75 -1.82 -4.71
N GLY A 230 -11.06 -1.78 -4.52
CA GLY A 230 -11.96 -0.90 -5.29
C GLY A 230 -11.72 0.60 -5.04
N THR A 231 -11.21 0.95 -3.87
CA THR A 231 -11.00 2.34 -3.45
C THR A 231 -9.68 2.93 -3.94
N LEU A 232 -8.69 2.09 -4.28
CA LEU A 232 -7.42 2.53 -4.84
C LEU A 232 -7.56 3.15 -6.20
N SER A 233 -8.22 2.44 -7.12
CA SER A 233 -8.30 2.88 -8.51
C SER A 233 -8.97 4.25 -8.57
N VAL A 234 -10.02 4.47 -7.77
CA VAL A 234 -10.69 5.77 -7.63
C VAL A 234 -9.77 6.85 -7.05
N SER A 235 -8.95 6.51 -6.05
CA SER A 235 -8.02 7.45 -5.43
C SER A 235 -6.84 7.79 -6.36
N ARG A 236 -6.37 6.80 -7.13
CA ARG A 236 -5.36 6.94 -8.18
C ARG A 236 -5.86 7.87 -9.28
N ASP A 237 -7.07 7.65 -9.80
CA ASP A 237 -7.67 8.45 -10.87
C ASP A 237 -7.79 9.95 -10.49
N LYS A 238 -7.89 10.27 -9.19
CA LYS A 238 -7.89 11.66 -8.69
C LYS A 238 -6.52 12.31 -8.69
N LEU A 239 -5.46 11.53 -8.50
CA LEU A 239 -4.07 11.99 -8.41
C LEU A 239 -3.29 11.84 -9.72
N VAL A 240 -3.80 11.02 -10.64
CA VAL A 240 -3.22 10.76 -11.96
C VAL A 240 -4.30 10.97 -13.02
N ASN A 241 -4.34 12.18 -13.58
CA ASN A 241 -5.22 12.52 -14.70
C ASN A 241 -4.69 13.76 -15.45
N ASP A 242 -5.01 13.85 -16.74
CA ASP A 242 -4.58 14.95 -17.61
C ASP A 242 -4.94 16.35 -17.04
N PRO A 243 -6.18 16.62 -16.57
CA PRO A 243 -6.51 17.93 -16.03
C PRO A 243 -5.62 18.39 -14.87
N LEU A 244 -5.26 17.48 -13.97
CA LEU A 244 -4.37 17.78 -12.86
C LEU A 244 -2.94 18.05 -13.33
N LEU A 245 -2.44 17.25 -14.27
CA LEU A 245 -1.12 17.46 -14.85
C LEU A 245 -1.03 18.77 -15.63
N GLU A 246 -2.11 19.19 -16.30
CA GLU A 246 -2.19 20.50 -16.95
C GLU A 246 -2.10 21.65 -15.94
N VAL A 247 -2.76 21.53 -14.78
CA VAL A 247 -2.64 22.52 -13.69
C VAL A 247 -1.19 22.62 -13.22
N ILE A 248 -0.55 21.49 -12.94
CA ILE A 248 0.87 21.44 -12.55
C ILE A 248 1.74 22.09 -13.64
N ALA A 249 1.54 21.74 -14.91
CA ALA A 249 2.30 22.30 -16.02
C ALA A 249 2.17 23.83 -16.12
N CYS A 250 0.96 24.35 -15.91
CA CYS A 250 0.68 25.79 -15.93
C CYS A 250 1.33 26.52 -14.74
N GLU A 251 1.27 25.94 -13.54
CA GLU A 251 1.93 26.49 -12.35
C GLU A 251 3.45 26.55 -12.50
N LEU A 252 4.02 25.54 -13.16
CA LEU A 252 5.43 25.48 -13.54
C LEU A 252 5.79 26.41 -14.72
N GLY A 253 4.80 26.97 -15.43
CA GLY A 253 5.01 27.79 -16.62
C GLY A 253 5.59 27.03 -17.82
N LEU A 254 5.34 25.72 -17.93
CA LEU A 254 5.93 24.85 -18.96
C LEU A 254 5.54 25.28 -20.38
N GLU A 255 4.41 25.97 -20.55
CA GLU A 255 3.96 26.49 -21.84
C GLU A 255 4.99 27.44 -22.50
N LYS A 256 5.84 28.07 -21.69
CA LYS A 256 6.91 28.98 -22.16
C LYS A 256 8.20 28.26 -22.48
N PHE A 257 8.38 27.04 -21.95
CA PHE A 257 9.66 26.34 -21.95
C PHE A 257 9.69 25.15 -22.90
N ILE A 258 8.55 24.52 -23.17
CA ILE A 258 8.44 23.47 -24.17
C ILE A 258 8.89 24.02 -25.53
N ARG A 259 9.81 23.34 -26.18
CA ARG A 259 10.23 23.62 -27.56
C ARG A 259 9.28 22.89 -28.49
N HIS A 260 8.59 23.62 -29.34
CA HIS A 260 7.59 23.08 -30.25
C HIS A 260 7.59 23.85 -31.57
N VAL A 261 6.95 23.29 -32.59
CA VAL A 261 6.59 23.97 -33.83
C VAL A 261 5.06 24.03 -33.89
N GLY A 262 4.48 25.24 -33.89
CA GLY A 262 3.03 25.43 -33.93
C GLY A 262 2.47 25.86 -32.57
N MET A 263 1.41 25.20 -32.08
CA MET A 263 0.77 25.51 -30.80
C MET A 263 1.11 24.45 -29.75
N VAL A 264 1.31 24.86 -28.50
CA VAL A 264 1.36 23.96 -27.34
C VAL A 264 -0.08 23.67 -26.92
N GLY A 265 -0.50 22.40 -27.04
CA GLY A 265 -1.79 21.93 -26.57
C GLY A 265 -1.72 21.25 -25.20
N PRO A 266 -2.88 20.93 -24.60
CA PRO A 266 -3.00 20.19 -23.34
C PRO A 266 -2.07 18.97 -23.23
N LYS A 267 -2.06 18.10 -24.24
CA LYS A 267 -1.23 16.90 -24.21
C LYS A 267 0.27 17.19 -24.22
N ASN A 268 0.70 18.29 -24.84
CA ASN A 268 2.11 18.67 -24.79
C ASN A 268 2.53 19.10 -23.37
N LEU A 269 1.61 19.70 -22.62
CA LEU A 269 1.82 20.08 -21.22
C LEU A 269 1.89 18.84 -20.32
N THR A 270 0.94 17.91 -20.46
CA THR A 270 0.92 16.69 -19.62
C THR A 270 2.11 15.77 -19.94
N ASP A 271 2.42 15.54 -21.22
CA ASP A 271 3.64 14.82 -21.63
C ASP A 271 4.92 15.53 -21.13
N GLY A 272 4.91 16.87 -21.02
CA GLY A 272 6.02 17.65 -20.48
C GLY A 272 6.24 17.40 -18.98
N VAL A 273 5.18 17.34 -18.17
CA VAL A 273 5.26 17.01 -16.74
C VAL A 273 5.74 15.57 -16.53
N GLU A 274 5.15 14.62 -17.28
CA GLU A 274 5.56 13.21 -17.26
C GLU A 274 7.05 13.06 -17.63
N ALA A 275 7.49 13.73 -18.70
CA ALA A 275 8.87 13.65 -19.14
C ALA A 275 9.86 14.30 -18.15
N LEU A 276 9.45 15.37 -17.46
CA LEU A 276 10.24 15.95 -16.36
C LEU A 276 10.36 14.98 -15.19
N LEU A 277 9.27 14.31 -14.81
CA LEU A 277 9.28 13.32 -13.74
C LEU A 277 10.24 12.17 -14.05
N ALA A 278 10.17 11.60 -15.25
CA ALA A 278 11.10 10.56 -15.73
C ALA A 278 12.55 11.05 -15.77
N SER A 279 12.77 12.31 -16.18
CA SER A 279 14.11 12.90 -16.24
C SER A 279 14.71 13.09 -14.85
N ILE A 280 13.92 13.50 -13.86
CA ILE A 280 14.35 13.61 -12.46
C ILE A 280 14.67 12.22 -11.89
N TYR A 281 13.86 11.22 -12.24
CA TYR A 281 14.13 9.82 -11.89
C TYR A 281 15.47 9.35 -12.45
N PHE A 282 15.79 9.64 -13.71
CA PHE A 282 17.11 9.29 -14.26
C PHE A 282 18.26 10.14 -13.70
N ASP A 283 18.01 11.38 -13.28
CA ASP A 283 19.05 12.25 -12.71
C ASP A 283 19.43 11.83 -11.28
N ARG A 284 18.46 11.46 -10.43
CA ARG A 284 18.69 11.21 -8.98
C ARG A 284 17.89 10.07 -8.35
N GLY A 285 17.13 9.31 -9.13
CA GLY A 285 16.38 8.13 -8.68
C GLY A 285 14.98 8.42 -8.15
N LEU A 286 14.29 7.35 -7.75
CA LEU A 286 12.87 7.32 -7.36
C LEU A 286 12.52 8.34 -6.26
N GLY A 287 13.38 8.50 -5.24
CA GLY A 287 13.14 9.42 -4.14
C GLY A 287 13.01 10.87 -4.61
N ALA A 288 13.91 11.33 -5.49
CA ALA A 288 13.88 12.69 -6.00
C ALA A 288 12.65 12.96 -6.87
N ALA A 289 12.26 12.00 -7.71
CA ALA A 289 11.07 12.11 -8.56
C ALA A 289 9.79 12.18 -7.72
N ARG A 290 9.66 11.31 -6.71
CA ARG A 290 8.54 11.30 -5.77
C ARG A 290 8.42 12.60 -4.98
N ASP A 291 9.51 13.07 -4.39
CA ASP A 291 9.53 14.32 -3.63
C ASP A 291 9.16 15.52 -4.52
N TRP A 292 9.66 15.54 -5.76
CA TRP A 292 9.33 16.58 -6.73
C TRP A 292 7.85 16.58 -7.09
N PHE A 293 7.26 15.42 -7.41
CA PHE A 293 5.85 15.32 -7.77
C PHE A 293 4.93 15.81 -6.64
N PHE A 294 5.10 15.28 -5.42
CA PHE A 294 4.24 15.65 -4.29
C PHE A 294 4.42 17.10 -3.84
N LYS A 295 5.59 17.69 -4.07
CA LYS A 295 5.84 19.11 -3.79
C LYS A 295 5.07 20.05 -4.73
N HIS A 296 4.82 19.62 -5.97
CA HIS A 296 4.09 20.39 -6.98
C HIS A 296 2.62 19.98 -7.11
N LEU A 297 2.19 18.94 -6.40
CA LEU A 297 0.80 18.54 -6.35
C LEU A 297 -0.02 19.60 -5.56
N PRO A 298 -1.14 20.11 -6.12
CA PRO A 298 -2.01 21.04 -5.41
C PRO A 298 -2.45 20.46 -4.06
N THR A 299 -2.24 21.23 -2.99
CA THR A 299 -2.47 20.77 -1.61
C THR A 299 -3.94 20.41 -1.36
N GLU A 300 -4.87 21.08 -2.04
CA GLU A 300 -6.31 20.83 -1.97
C GLU A 300 -6.66 19.45 -2.49
N VAL A 301 -6.04 19.00 -3.59
CA VAL A 301 -6.30 17.69 -4.20
C VAL A 301 -5.79 16.59 -3.26
N LEU A 302 -4.58 16.74 -2.74
CA LEU A 302 -4.01 15.80 -1.77
C LEU A 302 -4.88 15.72 -0.51
N SER A 303 -5.31 16.88 0.01
CA SER A 303 -6.17 16.96 1.19
C SER A 303 -7.54 16.29 0.96
N GLN A 304 -8.14 16.43 -0.22
CA GLN A 304 -9.41 15.77 -0.54
C GLN A 304 -9.28 14.25 -0.56
N VAL A 305 -8.18 13.75 -1.14
CA VAL A 305 -7.89 12.32 -1.20
C VAL A 305 -7.61 11.78 0.20
N GLU A 306 -6.81 12.48 1.03
CA GLU A 306 -6.59 12.11 2.42
C GLU A 306 -7.88 12.17 3.26
N GLN A 307 -8.71 13.20 3.11
CA GLN A 307 -10.02 13.30 3.78
C GLN A 307 -10.97 12.17 3.38
N GLN A 308 -10.96 11.75 2.12
CA GLN A 308 -11.72 10.57 1.70
C GLN A 308 -11.21 9.31 2.39
N PHE A 309 -9.90 9.18 2.63
CA PHE A 309 -9.39 8.08 3.44
C PHE A 309 -9.97 8.13 4.84
N TYR A 310 -10.00 9.30 5.49
CA TYR A 310 -10.64 9.46 6.78
C TYR A 310 -12.13 9.13 6.74
N GLN A 311 -12.89 9.56 5.73
CA GLN A 311 -14.33 9.30 5.66
C GLN A 311 -14.69 7.83 5.36
N GLU A 312 -13.91 7.16 4.52
CA GLU A 312 -14.10 5.74 4.20
C GLU A 312 -13.56 4.80 5.28
N SER A 313 -12.63 5.29 6.11
CA SER A 313 -12.12 4.55 7.25
C SER A 313 -12.74 4.97 8.59
N SER A 314 -13.47 6.08 8.62
CA SER A 314 -14.45 6.41 9.64
C SER A 314 -15.60 5.42 9.52
N PRO A 315 -15.95 4.72 10.60
CA PRO A 315 -17.08 3.81 10.57
C PRO A 315 -18.35 4.65 10.55
N THR A 316 -18.88 4.92 9.36
CA THR A 316 -20.25 5.42 9.18
C THR A 316 -21.27 4.45 9.83
N GLN A 317 -20.86 3.21 10.11
CA GLN A 317 -21.60 2.26 10.95
C GLN A 317 -21.55 2.57 12.47
N VAL A 318 -20.48 3.14 13.03
CA VAL A 318 -20.38 3.38 14.50
C VAL A 318 -21.25 4.54 14.97
N GLU A 319 -21.49 5.58 14.16
CA GLU A 319 -22.47 6.63 14.49
C GLU A 319 -23.90 6.08 14.50
N SER A 320 -24.22 5.13 13.62
CA SER A 320 -25.48 4.40 13.59
C SER A 320 -25.63 3.42 14.77
N LEU A 321 -24.53 2.82 15.23
CA LEU A 321 -24.46 1.81 16.30
C LEU A 321 -24.41 2.42 17.72
N GLY A 322 -23.78 3.59 17.89
CA GLY A 322 -23.77 4.31 19.16
C GLY A 322 -25.16 4.78 19.60
N ALA A 323 -26.02 5.09 18.62
CA ALA A 323 -27.42 5.45 18.86
C ALA A 323 -28.29 4.24 19.28
N THR A 324 -28.00 3.02 18.82
CA THR A 324 -28.75 1.80 19.18
C THR A 324 -28.35 1.22 20.55
N VAL A 325 -27.09 1.37 20.97
CA VAL A 325 -26.58 0.78 22.23
C VAL A 325 -26.44 1.81 23.37
N GLY A 326 -26.73 3.10 23.13
CA GLY A 326 -26.73 4.14 24.15
C GLY A 326 -25.34 4.52 24.68
N ALA A 327 -24.28 4.17 23.96
CA ALA A 327 -22.89 4.48 24.30
C ALA A 327 -22.26 5.41 23.26
N ASP A 328 -21.57 6.44 23.74
CA ASP A 328 -20.88 7.43 22.92
C ASP A 328 -19.41 7.07 22.77
N TYR A 329 -19.02 6.62 21.57
CA TYR A 329 -17.66 6.20 21.27
C TYR A 329 -16.76 7.36 20.78
N ARG A 330 -17.30 8.56 20.55
CA ARG A 330 -16.56 9.68 19.93
C ARG A 330 -15.33 10.08 20.72
N LYS A 331 -15.41 9.99 22.05
CA LYS A 331 -14.29 10.33 22.94
C LYS A 331 -13.18 9.27 22.86
N LEU A 332 -13.54 7.99 22.77
CA LEU A 332 -12.57 6.91 22.57
C LEU A 332 -11.88 7.05 21.21
N GLU A 333 -12.65 7.28 20.15
CA GLU A 333 -12.15 7.52 18.81
C GLU A 333 -11.21 8.75 18.74
N ALA A 334 -11.58 9.86 19.38
CA ALA A 334 -10.74 11.05 19.44
C ALA A 334 -9.39 10.77 20.13
N PHE A 335 -9.36 9.99 21.21
CA PHE A 335 -8.09 9.61 21.84
C PHE A 335 -7.26 8.66 20.99
N LEU A 336 -7.89 7.70 20.30
CA LEU A 336 -7.20 6.75 19.45
C LEU A 336 -6.59 7.42 18.21
N SER A 337 -7.35 8.26 17.51
CA SER A 337 -6.89 9.02 16.34
C SER A 337 -5.74 9.97 16.64
N GLN A 338 -5.67 10.52 17.86
CA GLN A 338 -4.59 11.40 18.30
C GLN A 338 -3.37 10.65 18.85
N GLY A 339 -3.40 9.31 18.88
CA GLY A 339 -2.34 8.49 19.48
C GLY A 339 -2.24 8.65 21.01
N HIS A 340 -3.30 9.13 21.67
CA HIS A 340 -3.37 9.25 23.13
C HIS A 340 -3.72 7.90 23.78
N TRP A 341 -2.86 6.90 23.58
CA TRP A 341 -3.10 5.49 23.94
C TRP A 341 -3.50 5.26 25.39
N GLN A 342 -2.93 6.03 26.33
CA GLN A 342 -3.27 5.93 27.75
C GLN A 342 -4.70 6.42 28.02
N ALA A 343 -5.07 7.56 27.42
CA ALA A 343 -6.41 8.11 27.57
C ALA A 343 -7.44 7.20 26.89
N ALA A 344 -7.11 6.64 25.71
CA ALA A 344 -7.94 5.66 25.02
C ALA A 344 -8.13 4.37 25.84
N ASP A 345 -7.07 3.86 26.49
CA ASP A 345 -7.15 2.67 27.36
C ASP A 345 -8.14 2.90 28.51
N LEU A 346 -8.04 4.06 29.17
CA LEU A 346 -8.96 4.45 30.23
C LEU A 346 -10.38 4.66 29.71
N GLU A 347 -10.54 5.35 28.60
CA GLU A 347 -11.85 5.60 27.99
C GLU A 347 -12.55 4.30 27.58
N THR A 348 -11.80 3.31 27.09
CA THR A 348 -12.34 1.98 26.77
C THR A 348 -13.00 1.33 27.99
N ARG A 349 -12.42 1.50 29.18
CA ARG A 349 -13.04 1.06 30.44
C ARG A 349 -14.33 1.82 30.72
N GLU A 350 -14.31 3.14 30.58
CA GLU A 350 -15.49 4.00 30.84
C GLU A 350 -16.65 3.68 29.91
N VAL A 351 -16.38 3.49 28.62
CA VAL A 351 -17.38 3.08 27.62
C VAL A 351 -18.01 1.74 28.01
N LEU A 352 -17.21 0.73 28.36
CA LEU A 352 -17.75 -0.57 28.80
C LEU A 352 -18.60 -0.44 30.07
N LEU A 353 -18.21 0.40 31.02
CA LEU A 353 -18.98 0.67 32.24
C LEU A 353 -20.30 1.39 31.94
N GLN A 354 -20.28 2.35 31.00
CA GLN A 354 -21.46 3.08 30.57
C GLN A 354 -22.48 2.17 29.87
N VAL A 355 -22.04 1.28 28.99
CA VAL A 355 -22.91 0.30 28.28
C VAL A 355 -23.70 -0.56 29.27
N ILE A 356 -23.11 -0.92 30.41
CA ILE A 356 -23.79 -1.72 31.45
C ILE A 356 -24.46 -0.88 32.55
N GLY A 357 -24.45 0.44 32.44
CA GLY A 357 -25.03 1.37 33.41
C GLY A 357 -24.37 1.33 34.80
N ARG A 358 -23.05 1.16 34.87
CA ARG A 358 -22.27 1.14 36.12
C ARG A 358 -21.13 2.17 36.08
N VAL A 359 -20.55 2.48 37.24
CA VAL A 359 -19.52 3.53 37.40
C VAL A 359 -18.18 3.03 37.97
N ASP A 360 -18.14 1.88 38.67
CA ASP A 360 -16.94 1.54 39.46
C ASP A 360 -16.24 0.22 39.06
N TYR A 361 -16.95 -0.78 38.53
CA TYR A 361 -16.38 -2.08 38.15
C TYR A 361 -17.25 -2.84 37.14
N LEU A 362 -16.65 -3.82 36.44
CA LEU A 362 -17.34 -4.71 35.49
C LEU A 362 -17.68 -6.05 36.18
N PRO A 363 -18.92 -6.26 36.67
CA PRO A 363 -19.31 -7.53 37.28
C PRO A 363 -19.28 -8.67 36.25
N GLY A 364 -18.76 -9.83 36.66
CA GLY A 364 -18.68 -11.03 35.81
C GLY A 364 -19.98 -11.36 35.05
N PRO A 365 -21.15 -11.42 35.71
CA PRO A 365 -22.42 -11.67 35.04
C PRO A 365 -22.77 -10.65 33.95
N ALA A 366 -22.39 -9.38 34.10
CA ALA A 366 -22.65 -8.36 33.08
C ALA A 366 -21.69 -8.48 31.88
N ILE A 367 -20.47 -8.97 32.10
CA ILE A 367 -19.54 -9.29 31.02
C ILE A 367 -20.09 -10.47 30.20
N ASP A 368 -20.63 -11.49 30.87
CA ASP A 368 -21.12 -12.71 30.20
C ASP A 368 -22.28 -12.41 29.24
N THR A 369 -23.06 -11.35 29.48
CA THR A 369 -24.18 -10.89 28.64
C THR A 369 -23.88 -9.60 27.88
N PHE A 370 -22.63 -9.16 27.82
CA PHE A 370 -22.27 -7.87 27.23
C PHE A 370 -22.61 -7.84 25.73
N ASP A 371 -23.13 -6.72 25.25
CA ASP A 371 -23.56 -6.59 23.85
C ASP A 371 -22.41 -6.83 22.86
N CYS A 372 -22.65 -7.72 21.88
CA CYS A 372 -21.60 -8.11 20.93
C CYS A 372 -21.25 -6.99 19.96
N GLU A 373 -22.23 -6.19 19.53
CA GLU A 373 -22.01 -5.09 18.61
C GLU A 373 -21.16 -4.00 19.29
N ALA A 374 -21.44 -3.70 20.57
CA ALA A 374 -20.64 -2.76 21.35
C ALA A 374 -19.19 -3.22 21.54
N LEU A 375 -18.97 -4.50 21.84
CA LEU A 375 -17.61 -5.05 21.97
C LEU A 375 -16.86 -5.02 20.64
N GLN A 376 -17.53 -5.35 19.54
CA GLN A 376 -16.96 -5.30 18.19
C GLN A 376 -16.64 -3.88 17.77
N ALA A 377 -17.49 -2.89 18.08
CA ALA A 377 -17.22 -1.48 17.79
C ALA A 377 -15.95 -0.97 18.49
N ILE A 378 -15.79 -1.29 19.78
CA ILE A 378 -14.57 -0.94 20.54
C ILE A 378 -13.35 -1.61 19.92
N ASP A 379 -13.43 -2.91 19.60
CA ASP A 379 -12.34 -3.64 18.99
C ASP A 379 -11.91 -3.05 17.64
N GLN A 380 -12.87 -2.75 16.77
CA GLN A 380 -12.63 -2.15 15.46
C GLN A 380 -11.89 -0.81 15.57
N LEU A 381 -12.27 0.05 16.53
CA LEU A 381 -11.56 1.31 16.78
C LEU A 381 -10.10 1.06 17.18
N TRP A 382 -9.85 0.14 18.12
CA TRP A 382 -8.49 -0.19 18.54
C TRP A 382 -7.64 -0.77 17.41
N VAL A 383 -8.17 -1.76 16.69
CA VAL A 383 -7.49 -2.41 15.55
C VAL A 383 -7.21 -1.39 14.46
N HIS A 384 -8.15 -0.51 14.16
CA HIS A 384 -8.00 0.51 13.13
C HIS A 384 -6.85 1.47 13.45
N TYR A 385 -6.92 2.17 14.58
CA TYR A 385 -5.97 3.25 14.89
C TYR A 385 -4.59 2.72 15.29
N SER A 386 -4.50 1.48 15.78
CA SER A 386 -3.22 0.86 16.14
C SER A 386 -2.54 0.11 15.00
N GLU A 387 -3.03 0.23 13.77
CA GLU A 387 -2.53 -0.50 12.59
C GLU A 387 -2.54 -2.02 12.80
N GLY A 388 -3.60 -2.53 13.42
CA GLY A 388 -3.81 -3.94 13.71
C GLY A 388 -3.04 -4.49 14.91
N ARG A 389 -2.29 -3.66 15.65
CA ARG A 389 -1.44 -4.12 16.75
C ARG A 389 -2.18 -4.36 18.06
N PHE A 390 -3.28 -3.64 18.29
CA PHE A 390 -4.04 -3.62 19.55
C PHE A 390 -5.52 -3.89 19.29
N GLY A 391 -6.21 -4.46 20.27
CA GLY A 391 -7.61 -4.88 20.16
C GLY A 391 -7.91 -6.15 20.96
N PHE A 392 -9.18 -6.37 21.28
CA PHE A 392 -9.66 -7.61 21.89
C PHE A 392 -9.52 -8.81 20.94
N SER A 393 -9.76 -8.64 19.64
CA SER A 393 -9.54 -9.69 18.62
C SER A 393 -8.08 -10.14 18.58
N VAL A 394 -7.15 -9.18 18.59
CA VAL A 394 -5.70 -9.44 18.67
C VAL A 394 -5.35 -10.16 19.96
N GLN A 395 -5.90 -9.73 21.10
CA GLN A 395 -5.69 -10.38 22.40
C GLN A 395 -6.24 -11.81 22.45
N VAL A 396 -7.43 -12.07 21.90
CA VAL A 396 -8.01 -13.41 21.81
C VAL A 396 -7.12 -14.34 20.98
N LYS A 397 -6.69 -13.89 19.80
CA LYS A 397 -5.77 -14.66 18.93
C LYS A 397 -4.47 -15.02 19.65
N LEU A 398 -3.86 -14.06 20.36
CA LEU A 398 -2.64 -14.29 21.13
C LEU A 398 -2.86 -15.20 22.33
N LEU A 399 -4.02 -15.12 23.00
CA LEU A 399 -4.37 -16.01 24.11
C LEU A 399 -4.57 -17.45 23.64
N GLN A 400 -5.21 -17.66 22.49
CA GLN A 400 -5.36 -18.97 21.86
C GLN A 400 -4.01 -19.56 21.44
N ALA A 401 -3.11 -18.74 20.88
CA ALA A 401 -1.77 -19.17 20.46
C ALA A 401 -0.89 -19.69 21.61
N VAL A 402 -1.21 -19.31 22.84
CA VAL A 402 -0.55 -19.82 24.06
C VAL A 402 -1.41 -20.83 24.82
N GLU A 403 -2.34 -21.50 24.13
CA GLU A 403 -3.23 -22.54 24.68
C GLU A 403 -4.06 -22.04 25.88
N ALA A 404 -4.50 -20.79 25.80
CA ALA A 404 -5.18 -20.09 26.88
C ALA A 404 -4.39 -20.03 28.20
N ASP A 405 -3.06 -20.20 28.20
CA ASP A 405 -2.22 -19.96 29.37
C ASP A 405 -2.13 -18.45 29.67
N TRP A 406 -2.66 -18.03 30.82
CA TRP A 406 -2.71 -16.61 31.20
C TRP A 406 -1.33 -16.01 31.47
N GLU A 407 -0.43 -16.81 32.00
CA GLU A 407 0.92 -16.38 32.35
C GLU A 407 1.73 -16.16 31.08
N ARG A 408 1.73 -17.13 30.17
CA ARG A 408 2.38 -17.01 28.85
C ARG A 408 1.77 -15.89 28.02
N PHE A 409 0.45 -15.71 28.09
CA PHE A 409 -0.22 -14.59 27.44
C PHE A 409 0.29 -13.26 28.00
N GLY A 410 0.37 -13.14 29.33
CA GLY A 410 0.90 -11.97 30.01
C GLY A 410 2.34 -11.63 29.61
N ASP A 411 3.19 -12.64 29.46
CA ASP A 411 4.57 -12.47 28.96
C ASP A 411 4.56 -12.00 27.49
N ARG A 412 3.69 -12.60 26.65
CA ARG A 412 3.58 -12.28 25.21
C ARG A 412 3.13 -10.85 24.94
N VAL A 413 2.12 -10.37 25.66
CA VAL A 413 1.59 -9.01 25.50
C VAL A 413 2.34 -7.98 26.34
N GLY A 414 3.39 -8.38 27.08
CA GLY A 414 4.19 -7.46 27.90
C GLY A 414 3.50 -6.94 29.17
N TRP A 415 2.54 -7.68 29.70
CA TRP A 415 1.91 -7.39 31.00
C TRP A 415 2.63 -8.05 32.17
N ARG A 416 3.44 -9.07 31.87
CA ARG A 416 4.31 -9.77 32.81
C ARG A 416 5.74 -9.70 32.26
N ILE A 417 6.67 -9.29 33.11
CA ILE A 417 8.09 -9.12 32.75
C ILE A 417 8.89 -9.79 33.86
N ASN A 418 9.82 -10.67 33.49
CA ASN A 418 10.60 -11.48 34.44
C ASN A 418 9.71 -12.19 35.47
N GLN A 419 8.60 -12.78 35.00
CA GLN A 419 7.60 -13.47 35.82
C GLN A 419 6.82 -12.58 36.81
N VAL A 420 7.02 -11.25 36.80
CA VAL A 420 6.33 -10.29 37.65
C VAL A 420 5.26 -9.54 36.86
N TRP A 421 4.01 -9.58 37.34
CA TRP A 421 2.90 -8.84 36.76
C TRP A 421 3.05 -7.35 37.00
N GLN A 422 3.13 -6.58 35.93
CA GLN A 422 3.32 -5.14 36.02
C GLN A 422 2.00 -4.44 36.39
N PRO A 423 2.00 -3.44 37.28
CA PRO A 423 0.86 -2.58 37.56
C PRO A 423 0.30 -1.89 36.31
N GLY A 424 -0.96 -1.42 36.39
CA GLY A 424 -1.60 -0.72 35.27
C GLY A 424 -0.92 0.60 34.90
N GLY A 425 -0.32 1.29 35.88
CA GLY A 425 0.42 2.55 35.65
C GLY A 425 1.74 2.37 34.90
N ASP A 426 2.30 1.15 34.89
CA ASP A 426 3.59 0.83 34.27
C ASP A 426 3.42 0.23 32.87
N ARG A 427 2.22 0.37 32.28
CA ARG A 427 1.95 -0.06 30.90
C ARG A 427 2.64 0.86 29.91
N ARG A 428 3.12 0.29 28.79
CA ARG A 428 3.71 1.06 27.71
C ARG A 428 2.60 1.52 26.77
N TYR A 429 2.22 2.79 26.88
CA TYR A 429 1.18 3.42 26.07
C TYR A 429 1.75 4.00 24.76
N SER A 430 2.22 3.11 23.89
CA SER A 430 2.78 3.48 22.58
C SER A 430 2.68 2.32 21.59
N LEU A 431 2.73 2.61 20.29
CA LEU A 431 2.79 1.61 19.22
C LEU A 431 4.02 0.69 19.32
N GLN A 432 5.09 1.11 19.99
CA GLN A 432 6.25 0.23 20.26
C GLN A 432 6.01 -0.77 21.42
N ALA A 433 4.80 -0.86 21.95
CA ALA A 433 4.42 -1.94 22.86
C ALA A 433 4.25 -3.26 22.10
N PRO A 434 4.37 -4.41 22.81
CA PRO A 434 4.10 -5.72 22.21
C PRO A 434 2.69 -5.80 21.62
N GLU A 435 2.50 -6.63 20.60
CA GLU A 435 1.19 -6.90 20.02
C GLU A 435 0.19 -7.37 21.10
N GLY A 436 -1.05 -6.88 21.04
CA GLY A 436 -2.09 -7.16 22.04
C GLY A 436 -1.90 -6.47 23.39
N HIS A 437 -0.91 -5.59 23.57
CA HIS A 437 -0.66 -4.90 24.84
C HIS A 437 -1.87 -4.06 25.32
N LEU A 438 -2.66 -3.52 24.39
CA LEU A 438 -3.84 -2.70 24.64
C LEU A 438 -5.06 -3.27 23.89
N PRO A 439 -6.30 -2.96 24.34
CA PRO A 439 -6.64 -2.29 25.60
C PRO A 439 -6.44 -3.20 26.81
N SER A 440 -6.00 -2.63 27.93
CA SER A 440 -5.66 -3.35 29.15
C SER A 440 -6.45 -2.90 30.39
N ALA A 441 -7.01 -1.70 30.40
CA ALA A 441 -7.80 -1.19 31.53
C ALA A 441 -9.13 -1.94 31.70
N ALA A 442 -9.82 -2.24 30.60
CA ALA A 442 -11.02 -3.07 30.58
C ALA A 442 -10.77 -4.44 31.22
N ILE A 443 -9.68 -5.10 30.82
CA ILE A 443 -9.27 -6.41 31.33
C ILE A 443 -9.00 -6.36 32.83
N ARG A 444 -8.39 -5.28 33.34
CA ARG A 444 -8.20 -5.08 34.78
C ARG A 444 -9.51 -4.84 35.53
N ALA A 445 -10.46 -4.13 34.92
CA ALA A 445 -11.76 -3.82 35.51
C ALA A 445 -12.68 -5.05 35.65
N ALA A 446 -12.45 -6.10 34.87
CA ALA A 446 -13.15 -7.39 34.98
C ALA A 446 -12.87 -8.15 36.30
N GLY A 447 -11.84 -7.76 37.04
CA GLY A 447 -11.54 -8.29 38.38
C GLY A 447 -10.13 -8.85 38.55
N LYS A 448 -9.91 -9.51 39.69
CA LYS A 448 -8.61 -10.09 40.05
C LYS A 448 -8.51 -11.56 39.60
N GLY A 449 -7.31 -11.92 39.14
CA GLY A 449 -6.96 -13.29 38.76
C GLY A 449 -7.32 -13.65 37.30
N PRO A 450 -6.72 -14.74 36.77
CA PRO A 450 -6.85 -15.14 35.36
C PRO A 450 -8.30 -15.35 34.91
N LYS A 451 -9.11 -16.04 35.74
CA LYS A 451 -10.50 -16.36 35.41
C LYS A 451 -11.34 -15.10 35.20
N ALA A 452 -11.16 -14.08 36.04
CA ALA A 452 -11.91 -12.82 35.93
C ALA A 452 -11.47 -12.03 34.70
N ARG A 453 -10.16 -11.89 34.49
CA ARG A 453 -9.59 -11.12 33.38
C ARG A 453 -9.89 -11.71 32.00
N LYS A 454 -9.94 -13.04 31.90
CA LYS A 454 -10.31 -13.73 30.66
C LYS A 454 -11.77 -13.57 30.27
N ARG A 455 -12.68 -13.20 31.18
CA ARG A 455 -14.12 -13.14 30.87
C ARG A 455 -14.44 -12.22 29.69
N ILE A 456 -13.80 -11.05 29.61
CA ILE A 456 -14.02 -10.11 28.49
C ILE A 456 -13.55 -10.74 27.18
N LEU A 457 -12.37 -11.37 27.17
CA LEU A 457 -11.81 -12.02 25.98
C LEU A 457 -12.66 -13.22 25.55
N ASN A 458 -13.11 -14.04 26.49
CA ASN A 458 -14.01 -15.15 26.22
C ASN A 458 -15.37 -14.67 25.71
N ARG A 459 -15.89 -13.55 26.25
CA ARG A 459 -17.13 -12.96 25.73
C ARG A 459 -16.94 -12.49 24.29
N PHE A 460 -15.82 -11.82 24.01
CA PHE A 460 -15.49 -11.38 22.66
C PHE A 460 -15.38 -12.57 21.69
N GLU A 461 -14.70 -13.65 22.10
CA GLU A 461 -14.60 -14.91 21.34
C GLU A 461 -15.99 -15.49 21.01
N VAL A 462 -16.90 -15.55 21.99
CA VAL A 462 -18.30 -15.98 21.75
C VAL A 462 -19.01 -15.07 20.76
N CYS A 463 -18.82 -13.74 20.88
CA CYS A 463 -19.41 -12.77 19.95
C CYS A 463 -18.90 -12.94 18.52
N THR A 464 -17.63 -13.31 18.33
CA THR A 464 -17.07 -13.59 17.00
C THR A 464 -17.58 -14.91 16.41
N LEU A 465 -17.85 -15.92 17.23
CA LEU A 465 -18.37 -17.22 16.75
C LEU A 465 -19.86 -17.16 16.38
N ALA A 466 -20.68 -16.43 17.16
CA ALA A 466 -22.12 -16.33 16.92
C ALA A 466 -22.49 -15.53 15.66
N GLY A 467 -21.65 -14.58 15.23
CA GLY A 467 -21.86 -13.82 13.99
C GLY A 467 -21.79 -14.68 12.72
N ASN A 468 -21.11 -15.83 12.77
CA ASN A 468 -20.98 -16.76 11.64
C ASN A 468 -22.21 -17.66 11.43
N GLU A 469 -23.05 -17.88 12.46
CA GLU A 469 -24.23 -18.76 12.34
C GLU A 469 -25.46 -18.05 11.75
N HIS A 470 -25.55 -16.72 11.85
CA HIS A 470 -26.70 -15.97 11.32
C HIS A 470 -26.65 -15.70 9.81
N HIS A 471 -25.52 -15.93 9.15
CA HIS A 471 -25.40 -15.75 7.70
C HIS A 471 -25.87 -16.97 6.89
N ASP A 472 -25.99 -18.15 7.50
CA ASP A 472 -26.39 -19.41 6.85
C ASP A 472 -27.92 -19.65 6.82
N GLN A 473 -28.72 -18.80 7.47
CA GLN A 473 -30.19 -18.95 7.52
C GLN A 473 -30.96 -17.91 6.67
N ARG A 474 -30.25 -17.11 5.87
CA ARG A 474 -30.83 -16.17 4.90
C ARG A 474 -30.21 -16.33 3.50
N SER A 475 -30.09 -17.56 3.03
CA SER A 475 -29.87 -17.88 1.61
C SER A 475 -31.02 -18.73 1.09
#